data_AF-A0A3M2B6E2-F1
#
_entry.id   AF-A0A3M2B6E2-F1
#
_cell.length_a   1.000
_cell.length_b   1.000
_cell.length_c   1.000
_cell.angle_alpha   90.00
_cell.angle_beta   90.00
_cell.angle_gamma   90.00
#
_symmetry.space_group_name_H-M   'P 1'
#
loop_
_entity.id
_entity.type
_entity.pdbx_description
1 polymer ?
#
loop_
_entity_poly.entity_id
_entity_poly.type
_entity_poly.pdbx_seq_one_letter_code
_entity_poly.pdbx_strand_id
1 'polypeptide(L)'
;MQDIQRVLKAASWRLFIVDSFRTGVVTTTIVLVGLFCLRVAEKLLPVTVDWVLVFSLGSVAAVLGAFFWALARRRRGVALAREVDERAGLRETLSTALCVAGQADGWSRAVIETAQARARRVVVRDAIPIEAPRLWQAPLALVLALLCVWWLPRYDLTGLIAQKEKEEEQVRQVQQVMSEIKVDEQKLEELLKKAGVEQGLGDESDEADPEELTPQHVEDIRREALRKLTKVNELIESKQQSEQA
;
A
#
# COMPACT_ATOMS: atom_id res chain seq x y z
N MET A 1 1.74 50.39 -4.81
CA MET A 1 2.39 49.06 -4.90
C MET A 1 1.63 47.96 -4.16
N GLN A 2 1.02 48.25 -3.00
CA GLN A 2 0.26 47.26 -2.23
C GLN A 2 -0.90 46.63 -3.03
N ASP A 3 -1.62 47.41 -3.85
CA ASP A 3 -2.72 46.90 -4.68
C ASP A 3 -2.23 45.87 -5.72
N ILE A 4 -1.13 46.17 -6.41
CA ILE A 4 -0.51 45.27 -7.39
C ILE A 4 -0.07 43.97 -6.70
N GLN A 5 0.59 44.07 -5.55
CA GLN A 5 1.03 42.91 -4.78
C GLN A 5 -0.14 42.07 -4.27
N ARG A 6 -1.25 42.69 -3.87
CA ARG A 6 -2.46 41.98 -3.42
C ARG A 6 -3.08 41.16 -4.55
N VAL A 7 -3.21 41.76 -5.74
CA VAL A 7 -3.74 41.08 -6.94
C VAL A 7 -2.81 39.94 -7.34
N LEU A 8 -1.50 40.18 -7.39
CA LEU A 8 -0.51 39.15 -7.72
C LEU A 8 -0.48 38.02 -6.69
N LYS A 9 -0.60 38.31 -5.39
CA LYS A 9 -0.65 37.27 -4.35
C LYS A 9 -1.90 36.40 -4.51
N ALA A 10 -3.07 37.01 -4.72
CA ALA A 10 -4.31 36.28 -4.96
C ALA A 10 -4.25 35.44 -6.24
N ALA A 11 -3.70 35.98 -7.33
CA ALA A 11 -3.49 35.26 -8.58
C ALA A 11 -2.49 34.10 -8.42
N SER A 12 -1.38 34.33 -7.71
CA SER A 12 -0.36 33.30 -7.45
C SER A 12 -0.91 32.10 -6.69
N TRP A 13 -1.82 32.35 -5.73
CA TRP A 13 -2.41 31.30 -4.92
C TRP A 13 -3.41 30.48 -5.74
N ARG A 14 -4.21 31.14 -6.58
CA ARG A 14 -5.13 30.46 -7.51
C ARG A 14 -4.40 29.63 -8.56
N LEU A 15 -3.37 30.18 -9.20
CA LEU A 15 -2.55 29.43 -10.16
C LEU A 15 -1.87 28.24 -9.48
N PHE A 16 -1.35 28.43 -8.27
CA PHE A 16 -0.77 27.33 -7.49
C PHE A 16 -1.79 26.21 -7.23
N ILE A 17 -3.03 26.55 -6.87
CA ILE A 17 -4.08 25.55 -6.68
C ILE A 17 -4.37 24.81 -7.99
N VAL A 18 -4.58 25.53 -9.09
CA VAL A 18 -4.88 24.91 -10.39
C VAL A 18 -3.74 24.00 -10.86
N ASP A 19 -2.49 24.47 -10.76
CA ASP A 19 -1.31 23.69 -11.13
C ASP A 19 -1.09 22.49 -10.20
N SER A 20 -1.37 22.64 -8.91
CA SER A 20 -1.31 21.53 -7.93
C SER A 20 -2.35 20.46 -8.24
N PHE A 21 -3.60 20.83 -8.54
CA PHE A 21 -4.63 19.89 -8.98
C PHE A 21 -4.23 19.16 -10.26
N ARG A 22 -3.76 19.89 -11.28
CA ARG A 22 -3.33 19.29 -12.55
C ARG A 22 -2.17 18.33 -12.35
N THR A 23 -1.20 18.71 -11.53
CA THR A 23 -0.04 17.86 -11.22
C THR A 23 -0.46 16.63 -10.41
N GLY A 24 -1.32 16.83 -9.40
CA GLY A 24 -1.85 15.75 -8.57
C GLY A 24 -2.56 14.69 -9.41
N VAL A 25 -3.39 15.10 -10.38
CA VAL A 25 -4.04 14.16 -11.30
C VAL A 25 -3.00 13.33 -12.07
N VAL A 26 -1.92 13.96 -12.56
CA VAL A 26 -0.87 13.25 -13.32
C VAL A 26 -0.07 12.31 -12.42
N THR A 27 0.39 12.76 -11.25
CA THR A 27 1.18 11.91 -10.34
C THR A 27 0.36 10.76 -9.78
N THR A 28 -0.90 11.00 -9.41
CA THR A 28 -1.83 9.93 -9.01
C THR A 28 -2.07 8.95 -10.15
N THR A 29 -2.23 9.41 -11.39
CA THR A 29 -2.37 8.52 -12.56
C THR A 29 -1.14 7.65 -12.73
N ILE A 30 0.07 8.22 -12.65
CA ILE A 30 1.34 7.46 -12.77
C ILE A 30 1.45 6.40 -11.67
N VAL A 31 1.15 6.77 -10.43
CA VAL A 31 1.18 5.83 -9.30
C VAL A 31 0.16 4.73 -9.47
N LEU A 32 -1.08 5.04 -9.88
CA LEU A 32 -2.12 4.04 -10.13
C LEU A 32 -1.74 3.09 -11.27
N VAL A 33 -1.11 3.59 -12.34
CA VAL A 33 -0.60 2.74 -13.43
C VAL A 33 0.48 1.80 -12.89
N GLY A 34 1.42 2.31 -12.09
CA GLY A 34 2.43 1.48 -11.44
C GLY A 34 1.83 0.39 -10.56
N LEU A 35 0.83 0.73 -9.73
CA LEU A 35 0.10 -0.22 -8.89
C LEU A 35 -0.67 -1.25 -9.72
N PHE A 36 -1.29 -0.82 -10.82
CA PHE A 36 -1.98 -1.72 -11.75
C PHE A 36 -1.00 -2.72 -12.37
N CYS A 37 0.13 -2.25 -12.89
CA CYS A 37 1.17 -3.12 -13.44
C CYS A 37 1.73 -4.08 -12.40
N LEU A 38 1.97 -3.62 -11.17
CA LEU A 38 2.44 -4.47 -10.07
C LEU A 38 1.40 -5.55 -9.71
N ARG A 39 0.11 -5.19 -9.69
CA ARG A 39 -0.97 -6.15 -9.41
C ARG A 39 -1.06 -7.21 -10.49
N VAL A 40 -0.98 -6.80 -11.76
CA VAL A 40 -0.95 -7.74 -12.88
C VAL A 40 0.28 -8.63 -12.80
N ALA A 41 1.45 -8.09 -12.43
CA ALA A 41 2.66 -8.88 -12.24
C ALA A 41 2.53 -9.90 -11.11
N GLU A 42 1.94 -9.57 -9.95
CA GLU A 42 1.65 -10.55 -8.88
C GLU A 42 0.69 -11.65 -9.35
N LYS A 43 -0.31 -11.30 -10.16
CA LYS A 43 -1.22 -12.32 -10.71
C LYS A 43 -0.50 -13.31 -11.63
N LEU A 44 0.65 -12.93 -12.19
CA LEU A 44 1.46 -13.73 -13.11
C LEU A 44 2.68 -14.39 -12.43
N LEU A 45 3.16 -13.85 -11.31
CA LEU A 45 4.37 -14.28 -10.61
C LEU A 45 4.07 -14.65 -9.14
N PRO A 46 4.68 -15.70 -8.59
CA PRO A 46 4.43 -16.17 -7.21
C PRO A 46 5.14 -15.31 -6.14
N VAL A 47 5.12 -13.99 -6.29
CA VAL A 47 5.71 -13.02 -5.35
C VAL A 47 4.62 -12.51 -4.41
N THR A 48 4.77 -12.72 -3.11
CA THR A 48 3.87 -12.16 -2.10
C THR A 48 4.30 -10.74 -1.77
N VAL A 49 3.47 -9.76 -2.09
CA VAL A 49 3.71 -8.35 -1.79
C VAL A 49 2.73 -7.90 -0.72
N ASP A 50 3.23 -7.22 0.31
CA ASP A 50 2.39 -6.56 1.30
C ASP A 50 1.71 -5.33 0.67
N TRP A 51 0.44 -5.49 0.34
CA TRP A 51 -0.37 -4.44 -0.26
C TRP A 51 -0.57 -3.24 0.64
N VAL A 52 -0.58 -3.41 1.97
CA VAL A 52 -0.76 -2.28 2.90
C VAL A 52 0.44 -1.34 2.83
N LEU A 53 1.66 -1.90 2.80
CA LEU A 53 2.89 -1.13 2.64
C LEU A 53 2.94 -0.46 1.27
N VAL A 54 2.61 -1.19 0.20
CA VAL A 54 2.64 -0.63 -1.17
C VAL A 54 1.62 0.51 -1.36
N PHE A 55 0.39 0.35 -0.88
CA PHE A 55 -0.62 1.41 -0.96
C PHE A 55 -0.24 2.62 -0.12
N SER A 56 0.27 2.42 1.09
CA SER A 56 0.68 3.53 1.96
C SER A 56 1.87 4.29 1.37
N LEU A 57 2.92 3.58 0.93
CA LEU A 57 4.11 4.18 0.33
C LEU A 57 3.79 4.86 -1.01
N GLY A 58 2.96 4.23 -1.85
CA GLY A 58 2.49 4.79 -3.10
C GLY A 58 1.66 6.06 -2.90
N SER A 59 0.77 6.08 -1.90
CA SER A 59 -0.02 7.26 -1.56
C SER A 59 0.84 8.41 -1.07
N VAL A 60 1.80 8.13 -0.17
CA VAL A 60 2.74 9.12 0.34
C VAL A 60 3.61 9.67 -0.80
N ALA A 61 4.14 8.80 -1.67
CA ALA A 61 4.95 9.21 -2.82
C ALA A 61 4.15 10.07 -3.81
N ALA A 62 2.87 9.75 -4.07
CA ALA A 62 2.00 10.53 -4.95
C ALA A 62 1.80 11.95 -4.41
N VAL A 63 1.51 12.08 -3.11
CA VAL A 63 1.26 13.37 -2.44
C VAL A 63 2.53 14.20 -2.38
N LEU A 64 3.65 13.61 -1.94
CA LEU A 64 4.93 14.30 -1.88
C LEU A 64 5.40 14.71 -3.27
N GLY A 65 5.33 13.81 -4.25
CA GLY A 65 5.68 14.10 -5.65
C GLY A 65 4.85 15.25 -6.23
N ALA A 66 3.52 15.25 -6.00
CA ALA A 66 2.64 16.34 -6.42
C ALA A 66 3.02 17.66 -5.74
N PHE A 67 3.26 17.63 -4.43
CA PHE A 67 3.59 18.81 -3.64
C PHE A 67 4.94 19.42 -4.06
N PHE A 68 6.00 18.60 -4.15
CA PHE A 68 7.32 19.06 -4.57
C PHE A 68 7.32 19.58 -6.00
N TRP A 69 6.62 18.91 -6.91
CA TRP A 69 6.51 19.38 -8.29
C TRP A 69 5.72 20.70 -8.39
N ALA A 70 4.62 20.84 -7.64
CA ALA A 70 3.87 22.10 -7.56
C ALA A 70 4.72 23.23 -6.96
N LEU A 71 5.56 22.91 -5.97
CA LEU A 71 6.47 23.89 -5.37
C LEU A 71 7.59 24.31 -6.34
N ALA A 72 8.14 23.36 -7.09
CA ALA A 72 9.16 23.59 -8.11
C ALA A 72 8.63 24.39 -9.31
N ARG A 73 7.39 24.14 -9.75
CA ARG A 73 6.75 24.88 -10.85
C ARG A 73 6.15 26.23 -10.45
N ARG A 74 6.17 26.60 -9.17
CA ARG A 74 5.56 27.83 -8.68
C ARG A 74 6.17 29.06 -9.36
N ARG A 75 5.44 29.64 -10.31
CA ARG A 75 5.81 30.88 -11.00
C ARG A 75 5.83 32.05 -10.02
N ARG A 76 6.87 32.90 -10.08
CA ARG A 76 7.06 34.07 -9.21
C ARG A 76 7.48 35.29 -10.02
N GLY A 77 7.24 36.48 -9.47
CA GLY A 77 7.72 37.75 -10.01
C GLY A 77 7.10 38.11 -11.38
N VAL A 78 7.95 38.50 -12.33
CA VAL A 78 7.53 39.03 -13.64
C VAL A 78 6.79 37.98 -14.48
N ALA A 79 7.18 36.70 -14.42
CA ALA A 79 6.51 35.63 -15.16
C ALA A 79 5.04 35.46 -14.73
N LEU A 80 4.77 35.59 -13.43
CA LEU A 80 3.41 35.58 -12.90
C LEU A 80 2.62 36.80 -13.38
N ALA A 81 3.22 37.99 -13.33
CA ALA A 81 2.55 39.21 -13.78
C ALA A 81 2.21 39.17 -15.27
N ARG A 82 3.10 38.61 -16.10
CA ARG A 82 2.85 38.40 -17.52
C ARG A 82 1.65 37.48 -17.76
N GLU A 83 1.58 36.35 -17.06
CA GLU A 83 0.45 35.42 -17.22
C GLU A 83 -0.87 36.03 -16.74
N VAL A 84 -0.84 36.82 -15.66
CA VAL A 84 -2.01 37.58 -15.20
C VAL A 84 -2.40 38.63 -16.24
N ASP A 85 -1.44 39.33 -16.84
CA ASP A 85 -1.70 40.33 -17.88
C ASP A 85 -2.33 39.70 -19.13
N GLU A 86 -1.81 38.55 -19.57
CA GLU A 86 -2.31 37.80 -20.73
C GLU A 86 -3.75 37.31 -20.50
N ARG A 87 -4.03 36.72 -19.32
CA ARG A 87 -5.37 36.19 -19.03
C ARG A 87 -6.40 37.25 -18.65
N ALA A 88 -5.97 38.34 -18.02
CA ALA A 88 -6.86 39.46 -17.67
C ALA A 88 -6.98 40.51 -18.79
N GLY A 89 -6.30 40.33 -19.92
CA GLY A 89 -6.32 41.27 -21.05
C GLY A 89 -5.70 42.64 -20.74
N LEU A 90 -4.77 42.71 -19.78
CA LEU A 90 -4.17 43.97 -19.30
C LEU A 90 -3.03 44.48 -20.17
N ARG A 91 -2.69 43.82 -21.27
CA ARG A 91 -1.64 44.25 -22.23
C ARG A 91 -0.34 44.66 -21.53
N GLU A 92 0.25 43.74 -20.77
CA GLU A 92 1.56 43.90 -20.10
C GLU A 92 1.65 45.04 -19.07
N THR A 93 0.52 45.56 -18.59
CA THR A 93 0.53 46.70 -17.65
C THR A 93 1.19 46.33 -16.31
N LEU A 94 0.90 45.15 -15.75
CA LEU A 94 1.44 44.75 -14.45
C LEU A 94 2.91 44.31 -14.56
N SER A 95 3.25 43.58 -15.61
CA SER A 95 4.62 43.15 -15.90
C SER A 95 5.54 44.35 -16.15
N THR A 96 5.08 45.34 -16.93
CA THR A 96 5.82 46.60 -17.13
C THR A 96 5.98 47.34 -15.81
N ALA A 97 4.91 47.51 -15.02
CA ALA A 97 4.97 48.18 -13.73
C ALA A 97 5.94 47.51 -12.73
N LEU A 98 6.10 46.19 -12.78
CA LEU A 98 7.10 45.47 -11.98
C LEU A 98 8.53 45.73 -12.47
N CYS A 99 8.76 45.84 -13.78
CA CYS A 99 10.08 46.14 -14.34
C CYS A 99 10.55 47.55 -13.96
N VAL A 100 9.66 48.55 -13.96
CA VAL A 100 9.97 49.93 -13.58
C VAL A 100 9.80 50.24 -12.09
N ALA A 101 9.39 49.27 -11.27
CA ALA A 101 9.14 49.44 -9.84
C ALA A 101 10.32 50.06 -9.05
N GLY A 102 11.55 49.84 -9.51
CA GLY A 102 12.77 50.36 -8.89
C GLY A 102 13.22 51.74 -9.39
N GLN A 103 12.56 52.32 -10.38
CA GLN A 103 12.95 53.60 -10.99
C GLN A 103 12.08 54.75 -10.44
N ALA A 104 12.71 55.90 -10.18
CA ALA A 104 12.09 57.03 -9.48
C ALA A 104 11.64 58.18 -10.41
N ASP A 105 11.79 58.01 -11.72
CA ASP A 105 11.44 58.97 -12.76
C ASP A 105 9.92 59.21 -12.88
N GLY A 106 9.55 60.36 -13.44
CA GLY A 106 8.15 60.76 -13.57
C GLY A 106 7.33 59.80 -14.44
N TRP A 107 7.95 59.18 -15.44
CA TRP A 107 7.29 58.19 -16.30
C TRP A 107 7.01 56.89 -15.54
N SER A 108 7.98 56.34 -14.82
CA SER A 108 7.77 55.16 -13.97
C SER A 108 6.65 55.34 -12.95
N ARG A 109 6.54 56.52 -12.33
CA ARG A 109 5.43 56.83 -11.41
C ARG A 109 4.08 56.78 -12.11
N ALA A 110 3.97 57.39 -13.30
CA ALA A 110 2.74 57.38 -14.09
C ALA A 110 2.35 55.96 -14.55
N VAL A 111 3.33 55.13 -14.92
CA VAL A 111 3.12 53.71 -15.25
C VAL A 111 2.59 52.94 -14.03
N ILE A 112 3.21 53.12 -12.87
CA ILE A 112 2.80 52.45 -11.62
C ILE A 112 1.40 52.89 -11.19
N GLU A 113 1.05 54.16 -11.32
CA GLU A 113 -0.28 54.68 -10.99
C GLU A 113 -1.35 54.11 -11.94
N THR A 114 -1.07 54.11 -13.24
CA THR A 114 -1.95 53.49 -14.26
C THR A 114 -2.16 52.00 -13.99
N ALA A 115 -1.08 51.29 -13.63
CA ALA A 115 -1.13 49.88 -13.28
C ALA A 115 -1.94 49.61 -12.01
N GLN A 116 -1.86 50.48 -10.99
CA GLN A 116 -2.69 50.38 -9.78
C GLN A 116 -4.17 50.59 -10.10
N ALA A 117 -4.51 51.60 -10.90
CA ALA A 117 -5.88 51.87 -11.30
C ALA A 117 -6.49 50.69 -12.06
N ARG A 118 -5.72 50.04 -12.95
CA ARG A 118 -6.14 48.82 -13.64
C ARG A 118 -6.23 47.62 -12.71
N ALA A 119 -5.24 47.41 -11.83
CA ALA A 119 -5.21 46.31 -10.88
C ALA A 119 -6.46 46.29 -9.98
N ARG A 120 -6.96 47.45 -9.55
CA ARG A 120 -8.17 47.56 -8.72
C ARG A 120 -9.44 47.08 -9.43
N ARG A 121 -9.49 47.17 -10.76
CA ARG A 121 -10.65 46.76 -11.57
C ARG A 121 -10.63 45.28 -11.94
N VAL A 122 -9.49 44.61 -11.77
CA VAL A 122 -9.32 43.21 -12.17
C VAL A 122 -9.93 42.29 -11.14
N VAL A 123 -10.96 41.56 -11.56
CA VAL A 123 -11.51 40.45 -10.80
C VAL A 123 -10.67 39.21 -11.08
N VAL A 124 -9.77 38.88 -10.14
CA VAL A 124 -8.85 37.72 -10.27
C VAL A 124 -9.58 36.40 -10.54
N ARG A 125 -10.84 36.30 -10.09
CA ARG A 125 -11.67 35.12 -10.32
C ARG A 125 -11.97 34.87 -11.79
N ASP A 126 -12.19 35.93 -12.54
CA ASP A 126 -12.63 35.83 -13.93
C ASP A 126 -11.42 35.70 -14.86
N ALA A 127 -10.28 36.29 -14.47
CA ALA A 127 -9.02 36.13 -15.19
C ALA A 127 -8.41 34.71 -15.06
N ILE A 128 -8.66 34.01 -13.95
CA ILE A 128 -8.08 32.68 -13.71
C ILE A 128 -9.20 31.74 -13.24
N PRO A 129 -10.01 31.23 -14.18
CA PRO A 129 -11.03 30.24 -13.86
C PRO A 129 -10.35 28.94 -13.41
N ILE A 130 -10.96 28.29 -12.42
CA ILE A 130 -10.55 26.96 -11.96
C ILE A 130 -11.19 25.97 -12.93
N GLU A 131 -10.47 25.62 -13.98
CA GLU A 131 -10.90 24.60 -14.93
C GLU A 131 -10.36 23.23 -14.53
N ALA A 132 -11.22 22.22 -14.59
CA ALA A 132 -10.81 20.84 -14.37
C ALA A 132 -9.89 20.40 -15.53
N PRO A 133 -8.76 19.72 -15.25
CA PRO A 133 -7.90 19.21 -16.30
C PRO A 133 -8.66 18.21 -17.17
N ARG A 134 -8.44 18.22 -18.49
CA ARG A 134 -9.11 17.30 -19.45
C ARG A 134 -8.99 15.81 -19.06
N LEU A 135 -7.94 15.44 -18.31
CA LEU A 135 -7.65 14.08 -17.87
C LEU A 135 -8.18 13.76 -16.45
N TRP A 136 -9.11 14.52 -15.90
CA TRP A 136 -9.65 14.26 -14.55
C TRP A 136 -10.32 12.87 -14.42
N GLN A 137 -10.81 12.31 -15.53
CA GLN A 137 -11.45 10.98 -15.58
C GLN A 137 -10.43 9.83 -15.56
N ALA A 138 -9.17 10.08 -15.94
CA ALA A 138 -8.13 9.05 -16.03
C ALA A 138 -7.86 8.32 -14.69
N PRO A 139 -7.63 9.01 -13.55
CA PRO A 139 -7.43 8.33 -12.27
C PRO A 139 -8.69 7.56 -11.83
N LEU A 140 -9.89 8.08 -12.10
CA LEU A 140 -11.15 7.39 -11.78
C LEU A 140 -11.29 6.08 -12.56
N ALA A 141 -10.99 6.11 -13.87
CA ALA A 141 -10.99 4.92 -14.72
C ALA A 141 -9.95 3.89 -14.25
N LEU A 142 -8.77 4.33 -13.81
CA LEU A 142 -7.71 3.45 -13.29
C LEU A 142 -8.08 2.79 -11.96
N VAL A 143 -8.72 3.52 -11.05
CA VAL A 143 -9.24 2.93 -9.79
C VAL A 143 -10.27 1.85 -10.12
N LEU A 144 -11.16 2.12 -11.07
CA LEU A 144 -12.17 1.16 -11.50
C LEU A 144 -11.52 -0.07 -12.16
N ALA A 145 -10.49 0.13 -12.99
CA ALA A 145 -9.72 -0.97 -13.57
C ALA A 145 -9.00 -1.83 -12.52
N LEU A 146 -8.40 -1.20 -11.49
CA LEU A 146 -7.79 -1.90 -10.36
C LEU A 146 -8.80 -2.75 -9.59
N LEU A 147 -10.02 -2.23 -9.37
CA LEU A 147 -11.11 -2.98 -8.74
C LEU A 147 -11.53 -4.20 -9.60
N CYS A 148 -11.64 -4.02 -10.92
CA CYS A 148 -11.94 -5.13 -11.82
C CYS A 148 -10.86 -6.22 -11.77
N VAL A 149 -9.57 -5.83 -11.77
CA VAL A 149 -8.45 -6.79 -11.63
C VAL A 149 -8.45 -7.49 -10.28
N TRP A 150 -8.96 -6.85 -9.22
CA TRP A 150 -9.06 -7.49 -7.91
C TRP A 150 -10.02 -8.68 -7.92
N TRP A 151 -11.11 -8.59 -8.67
CA TRP A 151 -12.09 -9.67 -8.85
C TRP A 151 -11.68 -10.76 -9.85
N LEU A 152 -10.66 -10.53 -10.69
CA LEU A 152 -10.17 -11.58 -11.57
C LEU A 152 -9.46 -12.70 -10.76
N PRO A 153 -9.78 -13.98 -11.03
CA PRO A 153 -9.05 -15.10 -10.44
C PRO A 153 -7.56 -15.06 -10.84
N ARG A 154 -6.69 -15.64 -10.00
CA ARG A 154 -5.26 -15.77 -10.31
C ARG A 154 -5.12 -16.77 -11.47
N TYR A 155 -4.46 -16.37 -12.55
CA TYR A 155 -4.14 -17.27 -13.66
C TYR A 155 -2.69 -17.74 -13.48
N ASP A 156 -2.52 -18.98 -13.05
CA ASP A 156 -1.19 -19.56 -12.85
C ASP A 156 -0.62 -20.04 -14.18
N LEU A 157 0.19 -19.21 -14.83
CA LEU A 157 0.91 -19.59 -16.06
C LEU A 157 2.17 -20.42 -15.77
N THR A 158 2.61 -20.48 -14.51
CA THR A 158 3.92 -21.07 -14.14
C THR A 158 3.81 -22.34 -13.29
N GLY A 159 2.62 -22.66 -12.75
CA GLY A 159 2.40 -23.84 -11.90
C GLY A 159 3.09 -23.78 -10.54
N LEU A 160 3.79 -22.68 -10.24
CA LEU A 160 4.48 -22.44 -8.97
C LEU A 160 3.51 -22.02 -7.86
N ILE A 161 2.35 -21.47 -8.20
CA ILE A 161 1.32 -21.11 -7.22
C ILE A 161 0.65 -22.40 -6.72
N ALA A 162 0.40 -23.36 -7.62
CA ALA A 162 -0.08 -24.69 -7.24
C ALA A 162 0.88 -25.47 -6.32
N GLN A 163 2.19 -25.19 -6.36
CA GLN A 163 3.15 -25.80 -5.42
C GLN A 163 3.06 -25.17 -4.02
N LYS A 164 2.98 -23.84 -3.93
CA LYS A 164 2.79 -23.14 -2.65
C LYS A 164 1.44 -23.46 -1.99
N GLU A 165 0.36 -23.57 -2.77
CA GLU A 165 -0.95 -23.99 -2.24
C GLU A 165 -0.90 -25.41 -1.68
N LYS A 166 -0.17 -26.32 -2.34
CA LYS A 166 0.04 -27.68 -1.82
C LYS A 166 0.87 -27.70 -0.54
N GLU A 167 1.89 -26.85 -0.41
CA GLU A 167 2.65 -26.71 0.83
C GLU A 167 1.77 -26.17 1.96
N GLU A 168 0.95 -25.14 1.71
CA GLU A 168 0.00 -24.61 2.71
C GLU A 168 -1.07 -25.62 3.11
N GLU A 169 -1.59 -26.41 2.17
CA GLU A 169 -2.53 -27.50 2.46
C GLU A 169 -1.87 -28.60 3.31
N GLN A 170 -0.62 -28.94 3.03
CA GLN A 170 0.14 -29.91 3.83
C GLN A 170 0.37 -29.41 5.25
N VAL A 171 0.75 -28.14 5.43
CA VAL A 171 0.90 -27.54 6.77
C VAL A 171 -0.42 -27.56 7.54
N ARG A 172 -1.56 -27.28 6.88
CA ARG A 172 -2.89 -27.35 7.52
C ARG A 172 -3.27 -28.78 7.91
N GLN A 173 -2.98 -29.76 7.07
CA GLN A 173 -3.22 -31.18 7.39
C GLN A 173 -2.36 -31.62 8.57
N VAL A 174 -1.09 -31.21 8.63
CA VAL A 174 -0.21 -31.50 9.77
C VAL A 174 -0.76 -30.86 11.06
N GLN A 175 -1.21 -29.61 11.01
CA GLN A 175 -1.83 -28.96 12.18
C GLN A 175 -3.11 -29.66 12.65
N GLN A 176 -3.93 -30.15 11.72
CA GLN A 176 -5.13 -30.94 12.05
C GLN A 176 -4.75 -32.26 12.72
N VAL A 177 -3.81 -33.01 12.15
CA VAL A 177 -3.33 -34.28 12.72
C VAL A 177 -2.71 -34.05 14.10
N MET A 178 -1.92 -33.00 14.30
CA MET A 178 -1.36 -32.65 15.61
C MET A 178 -2.45 -32.31 16.64
N SER A 179 -3.55 -31.68 16.22
CA SER A 179 -4.68 -31.42 17.10
C SER A 179 -5.46 -32.68 17.47
N GLU A 180 -5.59 -33.63 16.54
CA GLU A 180 -6.23 -34.93 16.77
C GLU A 180 -5.40 -35.80 17.72
N ILE A 181 -4.07 -35.87 17.51
CA ILE A 181 -3.15 -36.62 18.38
C ILE A 181 -3.23 -36.10 19.83
N LYS A 182 -3.23 -34.78 20.03
CA LYS A 182 -3.36 -34.18 21.38
C LYS A 182 -4.69 -34.54 22.06
N VAL A 183 -5.78 -34.60 21.30
CA VAL A 183 -7.09 -35.00 21.82
C VAL A 183 -7.09 -36.48 22.20
N ASP A 184 -6.45 -37.34 21.41
CA ASP A 184 -6.39 -38.77 21.68
C ASP A 184 -5.42 -39.12 22.83
N GLU A 185 -4.32 -38.38 22.99
CA GLU A 185 -3.45 -38.45 24.18
C GLU A 185 -4.21 -38.10 25.45
N GLN A 186 -5.03 -37.05 25.44
CA GLN A 186 -5.87 -36.69 26.60
C GLN A 186 -6.87 -37.78 26.97
N LYS A 187 -7.51 -38.42 25.97
CA LYS A 187 -8.42 -39.56 26.21
C LYS A 187 -7.67 -40.77 26.75
N LEU A 188 -6.48 -41.06 26.23
CA LEU A 188 -5.62 -42.13 26.73
C LEU A 188 -5.22 -41.89 28.18
N GLU A 189 -4.84 -40.66 28.53
CA GLU A 189 -4.51 -40.28 29.90
C GLU A 189 -5.72 -40.41 30.84
N GLU A 190 -6.92 -40.05 30.38
CA GLU A 190 -8.16 -40.20 31.14
C GLU A 190 -8.55 -41.68 31.32
N LEU A 191 -8.32 -42.52 30.31
CA LEU A 191 -8.54 -43.96 30.38
C LEU A 191 -7.51 -44.65 31.28
N LEU A 192 -6.24 -44.23 31.24
CA LEU A 192 -5.17 -44.72 32.11
C LEU A 192 -5.44 -44.34 33.59
N LYS A 193 -5.91 -43.12 33.85
CA LYS A 193 -6.38 -42.69 35.18
C LYS A 193 -7.58 -43.50 35.66
N LYS A 194 -8.55 -43.81 34.79
CA LYS A 194 -9.72 -44.66 35.13
C LYS A 194 -9.34 -46.13 35.35
N ALA A 195 -8.28 -46.62 34.71
CA ALA A 195 -7.78 -47.99 34.85
C ALA A 195 -6.86 -48.21 36.09
N GLY A 196 -6.55 -47.16 36.85
CA GLY A 196 -5.82 -47.27 38.11
C GLY A 196 -4.34 -47.66 37.99
N VAL A 197 -3.71 -47.41 36.84
CA VAL A 197 -2.27 -47.64 36.63
C VAL A 197 -1.52 -46.33 36.82
N GLU A 198 -1.16 -46.00 38.06
CA GLU A 198 -0.08 -45.05 38.32
C GLU A 198 1.25 -45.78 38.21
N GLN A 199 1.88 -45.76 37.03
CA GLN A 199 3.32 -45.93 36.97
C GLN A 199 3.95 -45.34 35.71
N GLY A 200 4.54 -44.15 35.89
CA GLY A 200 5.83 -43.77 35.32
C GLY A 200 5.98 -43.89 33.81
N LEU A 201 5.22 -43.10 33.06
CA LEU A 201 5.76 -42.57 31.81
C LEU A 201 6.50 -41.30 32.19
N GLY A 202 7.82 -41.43 32.32
CA GLY A 202 8.72 -40.30 32.44
C GLY A 202 8.42 -39.32 31.32
N ASP A 203 8.40 -38.05 31.72
CA ASP A 203 8.31 -36.89 30.86
C ASP A 203 9.57 -36.81 29.99
N GLU A 204 9.61 -37.63 28.94
CA GLU A 204 10.46 -37.40 27.77
C GLU A 204 9.53 -37.01 26.63
N SER A 205 8.81 -35.91 26.87
CA SER A 205 8.32 -35.07 25.79
C SER A 205 9.51 -34.23 25.33
N ASP A 206 10.33 -34.80 24.45
CA ASP A 206 11.18 -33.96 23.61
C ASP A 206 10.23 -33.11 22.77
N GLU A 207 10.05 -31.86 23.20
CA GLU A 207 9.35 -30.81 22.46
C GLU A 207 9.96 -30.73 21.07
N ALA A 208 9.31 -31.36 20.10
CA ALA A 208 9.70 -31.26 18.70
C ALA A 208 9.54 -29.80 18.27
N ASP A 209 10.69 -29.15 18.05
CA ASP A 209 10.82 -27.78 17.59
C ASP A 209 10.09 -27.62 16.23
N PRO A 210 9.14 -26.69 16.09
CA PRO A 210 8.28 -26.57 14.90
C PRO A 210 9.00 -26.17 13.59
N GLU A 211 10.33 -26.04 13.58
CA GLU A 211 11.10 -25.58 12.41
C GLU A 211 11.61 -26.67 11.46
N GLU A 212 11.53 -27.97 11.80
CA GLU A 212 12.01 -29.06 10.91
C GLU A 212 10.91 -30.03 10.46
N LEU A 213 9.85 -29.48 9.85
CA LEU A 213 8.75 -30.25 9.26
C LEU A 213 9.07 -30.73 7.85
N THR A 214 9.92 -31.76 7.73
CA THR A 214 10.12 -32.51 6.47
C THR A 214 9.26 -33.79 6.45
N PRO A 215 8.94 -34.36 5.26
CA PRO A 215 8.14 -35.60 5.14
C PRO A 215 8.67 -36.80 5.94
N GLN A 216 9.97 -36.81 6.25
CA GLN A 216 10.61 -37.84 7.06
C GLN A 216 10.15 -37.79 8.52
N HIS A 217 9.90 -36.60 9.05
CA HIS A 217 9.50 -36.40 10.44
C HIS A 217 8.10 -36.97 10.75
N VAL A 218 7.20 -36.96 9.76
CA VAL A 218 5.86 -37.56 9.87
C VAL A 218 5.93 -39.10 9.91
N GLU A 219 6.87 -39.71 9.18
CA GLU A 219 7.09 -41.16 9.25
C GLU A 219 7.71 -41.57 10.59
N ASP A 220 8.59 -40.73 11.15
CA ASP A 220 9.24 -40.98 12.43
C ASP A 220 8.23 -40.92 13.59
N ILE A 221 7.34 -39.91 13.60
CA ILE A 221 6.24 -39.84 14.58
C ILE A 221 5.33 -41.08 14.49
N ARG A 222 5.01 -41.56 13.28
CA ARG A 222 4.21 -42.79 13.10
C ARG A 222 4.92 -44.04 13.60
N ARG A 223 6.24 -44.14 13.40
CA ARG A 223 7.05 -45.27 13.87
C ARG A 223 7.16 -45.28 15.40
N GLU A 224 7.28 -44.12 16.02
CA GLU A 224 7.31 -43.99 17.48
C GLU A 224 5.97 -44.35 18.12
N ALA A 225 4.85 -43.89 17.53
CA ALA A 225 3.52 -44.27 17.97
C ALA A 225 3.29 -45.80 17.86
N LEU A 226 3.70 -46.42 16.75
CA LEU A 226 3.62 -47.87 16.58
C LEU A 226 4.48 -48.62 17.61
N ARG A 227 5.71 -48.16 17.89
CA ARG A 227 6.56 -48.75 18.93
C ARG A 227 5.94 -48.64 20.32
N LYS A 228 5.30 -47.52 20.66
CA LYS A 228 4.58 -47.34 21.92
C LYS A 228 3.42 -48.33 22.03
N LEU A 229 2.63 -48.51 20.97
CA LEU A 229 1.54 -49.50 20.93
C LEU A 229 2.05 -50.94 21.07
N THR A 230 3.16 -51.30 20.41
CA THR A 230 3.77 -52.63 20.55
C THR A 230 4.26 -52.88 21.96
N LYS A 231 4.95 -51.91 22.58
CA LYS A 231 5.41 -52.02 23.99
C LYS A 231 4.25 -52.18 24.97
N VAL A 232 3.14 -51.46 24.77
CA VAL A 232 1.95 -51.61 25.61
C VAL A 232 1.34 -53.00 25.45
N ASN A 233 1.29 -53.54 24.22
CA ASN A 233 0.77 -54.89 23.97
C ASN A 233 1.67 -55.97 24.60
N GLU A 234 2.99 -55.86 24.49
CA GLU A 234 3.94 -56.76 25.16
C GLU A 234 3.83 -56.70 26.68
N LEU A 235 3.61 -55.52 27.26
CA LEU A 235 3.38 -55.38 28.70
C LEU A 235 2.08 -56.06 29.15
N ILE A 236 1.01 -55.98 28.35
CA ILE A 236 -0.25 -56.68 28.64
C ILE A 236 -0.06 -58.20 28.55
N GLU A 237 0.59 -58.71 27.50
CA GLU A 237 0.88 -60.15 27.37
C GLU A 237 1.78 -60.66 28.50
N SER A 238 2.81 -59.89 28.87
CA SER A 238 3.72 -60.26 29.95
C SER A 238 3.00 -60.35 31.30
N LYS A 239 2.05 -59.45 31.57
CA LYS A 239 1.21 -59.50 32.77
C LYS A 239 0.25 -60.70 32.75
N GLN A 240 -0.40 -60.98 31.61
CA GLN A 240 -1.27 -62.14 31.46
C GLN A 240 -0.53 -63.48 31.63
N GLN A 241 0.71 -63.58 31.14
CA GLN A 241 1.54 -64.77 31.32
C GLN A 241 2.04 -64.92 32.77
N SER A 242 2.33 -63.80 33.45
CA SER A 242 2.72 -63.81 34.87
C SER A 242 1.56 -64.15 35.83
N GLU A 243 0.30 -63.95 35.42
CA GLU A 243 -0.88 -64.36 36.19
C GLU A 243 -1.31 -65.81 35.94
N GLN A 244 -0.77 -66.47 34.90
CA GLN A 244 -1.07 -67.87 34.56
C GLN A 244 -0.03 -68.89 35.07
N ALA A 245 1.05 -68.44 35.72
CA ALA A 245 2.10 -69.25 36.34
C ALA A 245 1.99 -69.23 37.88
#